data_AF-A0A960P5X0-F1
#
_entry.id   AF-A0A960P5X0-F1
#
_cell.length_a   1.000
_cell.length_b   1.000
_cell.length_c   1.000
_cell.angle_alpha   90.00
_cell.angle_beta   90.00
_cell.angle_gamma   90.00
#
_symmetry.space_group_name_H-M   'P 1'
#
loop_
_entity.id
_entity.type
_entity.pdbx_description
1 polymer ?
#
loop_
_entity_poly.entity_id
_entity_poly.type
_entity_poly.pdbx_seq_one_letter_code
_entity_poly.pdbx_strand_id
1 'polypeptide(L)'
;LSAEAQAESRVLMLSANNVLSPAHGRPLVTPTQDMVIGGFYLTELVGEVDPEDRTRFRRPGGDWQPVRSFRRVDEIERAYESGGLHLHDPITFRADRLLETPANGSAAVYTITTPGRVFFNEALPDGFEYINEAVKKKDMGSIVDELANHYPKAVVAESLDNIKALCFRFATQSGITVSIDDVRTPPEKQAILESHEKDADKVEGQFKRGIITDGERRQKEVEIWTNATEEVRAAMEKELKSQQFNPIEMMVGSGARGNMMQVRQIAGMRGLVANPRGDMIPRPIKANFREGLSMLEYFIATPGARKGLVDTALRTADSGYLTRRLVDVAQELIVREQDCAADGTAMRGLWVDDVVPDQAGKRSYLETRLFGRTLIEDVGLADGTVLAAGTEVGDDELEALRDDPEITRVRVRSVLTCQADQGVCAKCYGRSLATGRTIELGEAVGVIAAQSIGEP
;
A
#
# COMPACT_ATOMS: atom_id res chain seq x y z
N LEU A 1 -34.19 17.26 -7.24
CA LEU A 1 -35.24 17.83 -6.35
C LEU A 1 -36.44 16.90 -6.20
N SER A 2 -36.79 16.09 -7.21
CA SER A 2 -37.86 15.09 -7.07
C SER A 2 -37.57 14.08 -5.96
N ALA A 3 -38.61 13.41 -5.46
CA ALA A 3 -38.49 12.40 -4.42
C ALA A 3 -37.64 11.20 -4.88
N GLU A 4 -37.77 10.84 -6.16
CA GLU A 4 -37.01 9.77 -6.80
C GLU A 4 -35.51 10.11 -6.81
N ALA A 5 -35.13 11.33 -7.20
CA ALA A 5 -33.74 11.76 -7.20
C ALA A 5 -33.15 11.83 -5.78
N GLN A 6 -33.96 12.20 -4.77
CA GLN A 6 -33.53 12.17 -3.36
C GLN A 6 -33.34 10.73 -2.86
N ALA A 7 -34.23 9.82 -3.23
CA ALA A 7 -34.11 8.40 -2.92
C ALA A 7 -32.88 7.79 -3.58
N GLU A 8 -32.66 8.05 -4.88
CA GLU A 8 -31.48 7.62 -5.64
C GLU A 8 -30.19 8.12 -5.00
N SER A 9 -30.14 9.41 -4.65
CA SER A 9 -28.97 10.00 -3.99
C SER A 9 -28.65 9.30 -2.65
N ARG A 10 -29.69 8.94 -1.88
CA ARG A 10 -29.51 8.31 -0.56
C ARG A 10 -29.19 6.82 -0.66
N VAL A 11 -29.76 6.11 -1.62
CA VAL A 11 -29.61 4.66 -1.77
C VAL A 11 -28.34 4.32 -2.55
N LEU A 12 -28.00 5.08 -3.59
CA LEU A 12 -26.86 4.79 -4.48
C LEU A 12 -25.67 5.73 -4.22
N MET A 13 -25.88 7.04 -4.17
CA MET A 13 -24.79 8.02 -4.19
C MET A 13 -24.23 8.40 -2.80
N LEU A 14 -24.79 7.86 -1.73
CA LEU A 14 -24.33 8.14 -0.36
C LEU A 14 -22.88 7.66 -0.20
N SER A 15 -22.01 8.50 0.37
CA SER A 15 -20.57 8.19 0.52
C SER A 15 -20.30 6.90 1.29
N ALA A 16 -21.13 6.57 2.28
CA ALA A 16 -21.03 5.33 3.05
C ALA A 16 -21.19 4.06 2.21
N ASN A 17 -21.79 4.15 1.01
CA ASN A 17 -21.90 3.02 0.09
C ASN A 17 -20.66 2.83 -0.78
N ASN A 18 -19.86 3.89 -0.97
CA ASN A 18 -18.75 3.98 -1.92
C ASN A 18 -17.40 3.77 -1.21
N VAL A 19 -17.23 2.59 -0.60
CA VAL A 19 -16.03 2.22 0.17
C VAL A 19 -14.94 1.69 -0.76
N LEU A 20 -15.31 0.86 -1.75
CA LEU A 20 -14.40 0.18 -2.66
C LEU A 20 -14.31 0.91 -4.01
N SER A 21 -13.16 0.79 -4.66
CA SER A 21 -12.94 1.32 -6.00
C SER A 21 -13.63 0.44 -7.05
N PRO A 22 -14.45 1.00 -7.96
CA PRO A 22 -15.04 0.24 -9.07
C PRO A 22 -14.01 -0.38 -10.03
N ALA A 23 -12.80 0.20 -10.10
CA ALA A 23 -11.78 -0.21 -11.03
C ALA A 23 -11.04 -1.50 -10.62
N HIS A 24 -10.84 -1.69 -9.31
CA HIS A 24 -9.94 -2.73 -8.79
C HIS A 24 -10.37 -3.31 -7.44
N GLY A 25 -11.51 -2.89 -6.90
CA GLY A 25 -12.12 -3.47 -5.70
C GLY A 25 -11.43 -3.13 -4.38
N ARG A 26 -10.31 -2.39 -4.39
CA ARG A 26 -9.63 -1.99 -3.15
C ARG A 26 -10.28 -0.78 -2.49
N PRO A 27 -10.16 -0.60 -1.17
CA PRO A 27 -10.79 0.52 -0.46
C PRO A 27 -10.23 1.89 -0.83
N LEU A 28 -11.12 2.82 -1.16
CA LEU A 28 -10.81 4.23 -1.40
C LEU A 28 -10.72 5.06 -0.11
N VAL A 29 -11.32 4.54 0.97
CA VAL A 29 -11.46 5.22 2.26
C VAL A 29 -10.32 4.92 3.24
N THR A 30 -9.25 4.27 2.76
CA THR A 30 -8.06 3.99 3.56
C THR A 30 -7.49 5.28 4.17
N PRO A 31 -7.23 5.35 5.49
CA PRO A 31 -6.60 6.51 6.12
C PRO A 31 -5.31 6.93 5.42
N THR A 32 -5.11 8.25 5.27
CA THR A 32 -3.94 8.83 4.61
C THR A 32 -3.24 9.87 5.49
N GLN A 33 -1.99 10.16 5.16
CA GLN A 33 -1.19 11.23 5.77
C GLN A 33 -1.17 11.15 7.30
N ASP A 34 -1.62 12.19 8.00
CA ASP A 34 -1.47 12.36 9.45
C ASP A 34 -2.19 11.26 10.24
N MET A 35 -3.27 10.68 9.70
CA MET A 35 -3.92 9.53 10.34
C MET A 35 -2.98 8.30 10.38
N VAL A 36 -2.23 8.07 9.31
CA VAL A 36 -1.24 6.98 9.26
C VAL A 36 -0.10 7.26 10.24
N ILE A 37 0.35 8.51 10.37
CA ILE A 37 1.37 8.89 11.36
C ILE A 37 0.86 8.61 12.78
N GLY A 38 -0.38 9.02 13.08
CA GLY A 38 -1.02 8.80 14.38
C GLY A 38 -1.18 7.33 14.71
N GLY A 39 -1.64 6.52 13.74
CA GLY A 39 -1.74 5.06 13.89
C GLY A 39 -0.39 4.38 14.09
N PHE A 40 0.61 4.77 13.30
CA PHE A 40 1.99 4.28 13.43
C PHE A 40 2.57 4.62 14.79
N TYR A 41 2.53 5.89 15.19
CA TYR A 41 2.98 6.34 16.51
C TYR A 41 2.27 5.56 17.62
N LEU A 42 0.95 5.46 17.58
CA LEU A 42 0.15 4.75 18.57
C LEU A 42 0.58 3.29 18.74
N THR A 43 0.86 2.60 17.64
CA THR A 43 1.12 1.15 17.63
C THR A 43 2.60 0.77 17.74
N GLU A 44 3.50 1.77 17.79
CA GLU A 44 4.93 1.56 17.95
C GLU A 44 5.27 0.96 19.31
N LEU A 45 6.26 0.07 19.32
CA LEU A 45 6.81 -0.54 20.53
C LEU A 45 8.18 0.05 20.83
N VAL A 46 8.39 0.50 22.07
CA VAL A 46 9.66 1.08 22.52
C VAL A 46 10.31 0.17 23.54
N GLY A 47 11.51 -0.31 23.19
CA GLY A 47 12.32 -1.14 24.05
C GLY A 47 12.38 -2.59 23.61
N GLU A 48 13.08 -3.39 24.39
CA GLU A 48 13.30 -4.81 24.15
C GLU A 48 12.69 -5.59 25.31
N VAL A 49 11.95 -6.64 24.98
CA VAL A 49 11.54 -7.65 25.96
C VAL A 49 12.66 -8.67 26.09
N ASP A 50 12.94 -9.09 27.32
CA ASP A 50 13.96 -10.10 27.58
C ASP A 50 13.56 -11.41 26.86
N PRO A 51 14.41 -11.92 25.93
CA PRO A 51 14.11 -13.14 25.20
C PRO A 51 14.03 -14.38 26.10
N GLU A 52 14.75 -14.39 27.23
CA GLU A 52 14.81 -15.50 28.17
C GLU A 52 13.73 -15.37 29.26
N ASP A 53 13.44 -14.14 29.71
CA ASP A 53 12.43 -13.83 30.73
C ASP A 53 11.41 -12.80 30.23
N ARG A 54 10.40 -13.28 29.49
CA ARG A 54 9.27 -12.49 28.93
C ARG A 54 8.47 -11.66 29.97
N THR A 55 8.82 -11.72 31.25
CA THR A 55 8.28 -10.88 32.31
C THR A 55 9.02 -9.55 32.51
N ARG A 56 10.10 -9.29 31.75
CA ARG A 56 10.89 -8.05 31.85
C ARG A 56 11.03 -7.35 30.50
N PHE A 57 11.05 -6.03 30.54
CA PHE A 57 11.36 -5.18 29.40
C PHE A 57 12.35 -4.08 29.77
N ARG A 58 13.05 -3.56 28.78
CA ARG A 58 14.02 -2.49 28.94
C ARG A 58 13.85 -1.46 27.83
N ARG A 59 13.70 -0.19 28.22
CA ARG A 59 13.80 0.92 27.26
C ARG A 59 15.24 1.13 26.82
N PRO A 60 15.49 1.70 25.62
CA PRO A 60 16.85 2.01 25.20
C PRO A 60 17.60 2.84 26.25
N GLY A 61 18.71 2.30 26.76
CA GLY A 61 19.53 2.96 27.80
C GLY A 61 19.02 2.88 29.24
N GLY A 62 17.95 2.12 29.52
CA GLY A 62 17.40 1.93 30.87
C GLY A 62 17.76 0.58 31.50
N ASP A 63 17.30 0.35 32.73
CA ASP A 63 17.36 -0.95 33.43
C ASP A 63 16.16 -1.83 33.10
N TRP A 64 16.29 -3.14 33.32
CA TRP A 64 15.19 -4.10 33.17
C TRP A 64 14.07 -3.83 34.19
N GLN A 65 12.86 -3.63 33.71
CA GLN A 65 11.66 -3.40 34.50
C GLN A 65 10.66 -4.54 34.31
N PRO A 66 9.84 -4.86 35.33
CA PRO A 66 8.81 -5.87 35.19
C PRO A 66 7.72 -5.40 34.21
N VAL A 67 7.34 -6.27 33.29
CA VAL A 67 6.20 -6.10 32.39
C VAL A 67 4.94 -6.14 33.24
N ARG A 68 4.13 -5.09 33.17
CA ARG A 68 2.86 -5.03 33.90
C ARG A 68 1.80 -5.86 33.18
N SER A 69 0.94 -6.51 33.96
CA SER A 69 -0.18 -7.29 33.46
C SER A 69 -1.49 -6.55 33.69
N PHE A 70 -2.33 -6.53 32.65
CA PHE A 70 -3.65 -5.91 32.69
C PHE A 70 -4.69 -6.87 32.17
N ARG A 71 -5.90 -6.79 32.75
CA ARG A 71 -7.02 -7.63 32.34
C ARG A 71 -8.09 -6.85 31.58
N ARG A 72 -8.25 -5.56 31.88
CA ARG A 72 -9.30 -4.71 31.29
C ARG A 72 -8.68 -3.48 30.65
N VAL A 73 -9.33 -2.98 29.60
CA VAL A 73 -8.92 -1.76 28.90
C VAL A 73 -8.98 -0.55 29.83
N ASP A 74 -10.03 -0.43 30.66
CA ASP A 74 -10.18 0.64 31.67
C ASP A 74 -8.98 0.75 32.63
N GLU A 75 -8.34 -0.37 32.96
CA GLU A 75 -7.15 -0.38 33.84
C GLU A 75 -5.94 0.21 33.13
N ILE A 76 -5.81 -0.06 31.82
CA ILE A 76 -4.75 0.48 30.97
C ILE A 76 -4.96 1.97 30.75
N GLU A 77 -6.19 2.40 30.44
CA GLU A 77 -6.55 3.82 30.30
C GLU A 77 -6.20 4.58 31.57
N ARG A 78 -6.65 4.10 32.74
CA ARG A 78 -6.37 4.75 34.01
C ARG A 78 -4.87 4.78 34.32
N ALA A 79 -4.12 3.72 34.01
CA ALA A 79 -2.67 3.68 34.20
C ALA A 79 -1.94 4.66 33.27
N TYR A 80 -2.43 4.83 32.03
CA TYR A 80 -1.92 5.77 31.05
C TYR A 80 -2.23 7.23 31.45
N GLU A 81 -3.48 7.53 31.83
CA GLU A 81 -3.90 8.87 32.25
C GLU A 81 -3.23 9.34 33.54
N SER A 82 -2.96 8.42 34.47
CA SER A 82 -2.21 8.73 35.70
C SER A 82 -0.71 8.93 35.46
N GLY A 83 -0.22 8.71 34.22
CA GLY A 83 1.20 8.82 33.87
C GLY A 83 2.07 7.68 34.39
N GLY A 84 1.47 6.63 34.96
CA GLY A 84 2.17 5.48 35.50
C GLY A 84 2.62 4.46 34.45
N LEU A 85 2.11 4.57 33.22
CA LEU A 85 2.38 3.69 32.08
C LEU A 85 2.51 4.55 30.81
N HIS A 86 3.51 4.27 29.97
CA HIS A 86 3.62 4.97 28.69
C HIS A 86 3.02 4.15 27.54
N LEU A 87 2.62 4.85 26.48
CA LEU A 87 1.89 4.29 25.34
C LEU A 87 2.60 3.13 24.63
N HIS A 88 3.93 3.20 24.54
CA HIS A 88 4.77 2.26 23.78
C HIS A 88 5.44 1.20 24.65
N ASP A 89 5.16 1.19 25.97
CA ASP A 89 5.76 0.20 26.87
C ASP A 89 5.15 -1.19 26.62
N PRO A 90 5.97 -2.25 26.60
CA PRO A 90 5.48 -3.62 26.62
C PRO A 90 4.61 -3.89 27.85
N ILE A 91 3.41 -4.39 27.60
CA ILE A 91 2.46 -4.88 28.61
C ILE A 91 2.04 -6.30 28.28
N THR A 92 1.63 -7.05 29.29
CA THR A 92 0.91 -8.30 29.09
C THR A 92 -0.58 -8.03 29.17
N PHE A 93 -1.29 -8.30 28.08
CA PHE A 93 -2.74 -8.11 28.01
C PHE A 93 -3.42 -9.42 27.65
N ARG A 94 -4.62 -9.60 28.20
CA ARG A 94 -5.49 -10.74 27.89
C ARG A 94 -6.74 -10.22 27.21
N ALA A 95 -6.92 -10.58 25.95
CA ALA A 95 -8.16 -10.39 25.21
C ALA A 95 -8.69 -11.75 24.74
N ASP A 96 -10.00 -11.89 24.59
CA ASP A 96 -10.60 -13.10 24.02
C ASP A 96 -10.15 -13.32 22.57
N ARG A 97 -9.77 -12.25 21.86
CA ARG A 97 -9.21 -12.26 20.50
C ARG A 97 -7.72 -12.64 20.42
N LEU A 98 -7.03 -12.77 21.57
CA LEU A 98 -5.61 -13.15 21.67
C LEU A 98 -5.41 -14.64 22.02
N LEU A 99 -6.47 -15.46 21.89
CA LEU A 99 -6.43 -16.87 22.26
C LEU A 99 -5.89 -17.73 21.11
N GLU A 100 -4.69 -18.29 21.27
CA GLU A 100 -4.08 -19.21 20.29
C GLU A 100 -4.79 -20.57 20.18
N THR A 101 -5.70 -20.92 21.12
CA THR A 101 -6.46 -22.18 21.08
C THR A 101 -7.92 -21.99 21.52
N PRO A 102 -8.90 -22.61 20.83
CA PRO A 102 -10.28 -22.68 21.32
C PRO A 102 -10.28 -23.51 22.61
N ALA A 103 -10.98 -22.99 23.62
CA ALA A 103 -10.95 -23.48 24.99
C ALA A 103 -11.35 -24.96 25.12
N ASN A 104 -10.36 -25.85 25.05
CA ASN A 104 -10.34 -27.14 25.71
C ASN A 104 -9.18 -27.15 26.72
N GLY A 105 -9.34 -26.35 27.79
CA GLY A 105 -8.59 -26.55 29.03
C GLY A 105 -7.18 -25.94 29.15
N SER A 106 -6.70 -25.15 28.19
CA SER A 106 -5.41 -24.43 28.30
C SER A 106 -5.58 -23.04 28.93
N ALA A 107 -4.64 -22.69 29.82
CA ALA A 107 -4.61 -21.43 30.57
C ALA A 107 -4.69 -20.21 29.64
N ALA A 108 -5.42 -19.18 30.07
CA ALA A 108 -5.47 -17.91 29.37
C ALA A 108 -4.07 -17.37 29.06
N VAL A 109 -3.71 -17.36 27.79
CA VAL A 109 -2.38 -16.92 27.34
C VAL A 109 -2.36 -15.40 27.41
N TYR A 110 -1.40 -14.86 28.16
CA TYR A 110 -1.12 -13.44 28.18
C TYR A 110 -0.16 -13.13 27.05
N THR A 111 -0.57 -12.26 26.13
CA THR A 111 0.26 -11.86 24.99
C THR A 111 0.91 -10.53 25.28
N ILE A 112 2.17 -10.39 24.87
CA ILE A 112 2.90 -9.14 24.98
C ILE A 112 2.42 -8.21 23.87
N THR A 113 1.94 -7.04 24.27
CA THR A 113 1.46 -5.98 23.38
C THR A 113 1.85 -4.62 23.96
N THR A 114 1.33 -3.52 23.41
CA THR A 114 1.50 -2.17 23.97
C THR A 114 0.14 -1.56 24.29
N PRO A 115 0.05 -0.63 25.26
CA PRO A 115 -1.19 0.11 25.52
C PRO A 115 -1.80 0.72 24.27
N GLY A 116 -0.95 1.28 23.40
CA GLY A 116 -1.42 1.90 22.16
C GLY A 116 -2.02 0.91 21.16
N ARG A 117 -1.47 -0.31 21.06
CA ARG A 117 -2.07 -1.40 20.27
C ARG A 117 -3.41 -1.84 20.85
N VAL A 118 -3.56 -1.88 22.18
CA VAL A 118 -4.84 -2.21 22.81
C VAL A 118 -5.90 -1.16 22.43
N PHE A 119 -5.59 0.13 22.55
CA PHE A 119 -6.51 1.21 22.14
C PHE A 119 -6.84 1.16 20.65
N PHE A 120 -5.87 0.81 19.80
CA PHE A 120 -6.12 0.64 18.37
C PHE A 120 -7.10 -0.50 18.08
N ASN A 121 -6.94 -1.63 18.75
CA ASN A 121 -7.81 -2.79 18.57
C ASN A 121 -9.23 -2.57 19.12
N GLU A 122 -9.41 -1.67 20.08
CA GLU A 122 -10.74 -1.26 20.56
C GLU A 122 -11.55 -0.50 19.49
N ALA A 123 -10.87 0.21 18.59
CA ALA A 123 -11.53 0.87 17.45
C ALA A 123 -12.03 -0.11 16.38
N LEU A 124 -11.63 -1.39 16.46
CA LEU A 124 -11.98 -2.44 15.50
C LEU A 124 -13.20 -3.26 15.99
N PRO A 125 -14.04 -3.74 15.06
CA PRO A 125 -15.28 -4.42 15.41
C PRO A 125 -15.03 -5.77 16.09
N ASP A 126 -16.07 -6.24 16.78
CA ASP A 126 -16.07 -7.57 17.40
C ASP A 126 -15.91 -8.67 16.35
N GLY A 127 -14.91 -9.55 16.57
CA GLY A 127 -14.54 -10.63 15.65
C GLY A 127 -13.32 -10.35 14.78
N PHE A 128 -12.83 -9.11 14.73
CA PHE A 128 -11.63 -8.76 13.95
C PHE A 128 -10.35 -9.27 14.61
N GLU A 129 -9.37 -9.73 13.82
CA GLU A 129 -8.10 -10.25 14.33
C GLU A 129 -7.36 -9.21 15.18
N TYR A 130 -6.71 -9.64 16.26
CA TYR A 130 -5.94 -8.73 17.09
C TYR A 130 -4.63 -8.33 16.41
N ILE A 131 -4.48 -7.04 16.11
CA ILE A 131 -3.30 -6.50 15.45
C ILE A 131 -2.21 -6.21 16.48
N ASN A 132 -1.13 -6.97 16.43
CA ASN A 132 0.01 -6.82 17.34
C ASN A 132 1.31 -6.41 16.63
N GLU A 133 1.21 -5.55 15.63
CA GLU A 133 2.34 -5.01 14.89
C GLU A 133 2.23 -3.47 14.78
N ALA A 134 3.31 -2.82 14.34
CA ALA A 134 3.29 -1.39 14.05
C ALA A 134 2.55 -1.14 12.74
N VAL A 135 1.45 -0.40 12.79
CA VAL A 135 0.54 -0.21 11.66
C VAL A 135 1.10 0.87 10.73
N LYS A 136 1.56 0.46 9.54
CA LYS A 136 1.97 1.37 8.46
C LYS A 136 0.82 1.58 7.48
N LYS A 137 1.04 2.44 6.48
CA LYS A 137 0.05 2.72 5.43
C LYS A 137 -0.45 1.47 4.71
N LYS A 138 0.43 0.50 4.46
CA LYS A 138 0.06 -0.75 3.77
C LYS A 138 -0.85 -1.60 4.64
N ASP A 139 -0.47 -1.77 5.90
CA ASP A 139 -1.21 -2.55 6.88
C ASP A 139 -2.58 -1.92 7.13
N MET A 140 -2.64 -0.59 7.23
CA MET A 140 -3.91 0.15 7.27
C MET A 140 -4.80 -0.13 6.05
N GLY A 141 -4.21 -0.25 4.85
CA GLY A 141 -4.94 -0.64 3.65
C GLY A 141 -5.52 -2.05 3.76
N SER A 142 -4.72 -3.02 4.23
CA SER A 142 -5.17 -4.39 4.44
C SER A 142 -6.28 -4.50 5.49
N ILE A 143 -6.15 -3.77 6.60
CA ILE A 143 -7.17 -3.73 7.66
C ILE A 143 -8.50 -3.23 7.10
N VAL A 144 -8.48 -2.13 6.34
CA VAL A 144 -9.70 -1.56 5.75
C VAL A 144 -10.28 -2.49 4.68
N ASP A 145 -9.45 -3.21 3.93
CA ASP A 145 -9.88 -4.18 2.93
C ASP A 145 -10.60 -5.36 3.58
N GLU A 146 -10.02 -5.94 4.63
CA GLU A 146 -10.64 -7.02 5.40
C GLU A 146 -11.95 -6.57 6.04
N LEU A 147 -12.00 -5.36 6.60
CA LEU A 147 -13.23 -4.74 7.11
C LEU A 147 -14.29 -4.64 6.01
N ALA A 148 -13.92 -4.11 4.84
CA ALA A 148 -14.86 -3.89 3.75
C ALA A 148 -15.43 -5.17 3.15
N ASN A 149 -14.66 -6.26 3.14
CA ASN A 149 -15.06 -7.54 2.56
C ASN A 149 -15.86 -8.43 3.52
N HIS A 150 -15.54 -8.42 4.82
CA HIS A 150 -16.13 -9.36 5.79
C HIS A 150 -17.23 -8.76 6.68
N TYR A 151 -17.30 -7.44 6.81
CA TYR A 151 -18.23 -6.79 7.74
C TYR A 151 -19.34 -6.00 7.01
N PRO A 152 -20.52 -5.86 7.64
CA PRO A 152 -21.57 -5.01 7.10
C PRO A 152 -21.13 -3.55 6.97
N LYS A 153 -21.53 -2.87 5.89
CA LYS A 153 -21.15 -1.48 5.60
C LYS A 153 -21.35 -0.50 6.77
N ALA A 154 -22.39 -0.70 7.58
CA ALA A 154 -22.66 0.14 8.75
C ALA A 154 -21.55 0.01 9.82
N VAL A 155 -21.12 -1.22 10.10
CA VAL A 155 -20.03 -1.53 11.05
C VAL A 155 -18.69 -1.01 10.51
N VAL A 156 -18.46 -1.17 9.21
CA VAL A 156 -17.26 -0.63 8.54
C VAL A 156 -17.20 0.88 8.68
N ALA A 157 -18.29 1.59 8.42
CA ALA A 157 -18.34 3.05 8.54
C ALA A 157 -18.05 3.53 9.97
N GLU A 158 -18.64 2.88 10.98
CA GLU A 158 -18.39 3.19 12.39
C GLU A 158 -16.93 2.91 12.79
N SER A 159 -16.39 1.76 12.38
CA SER A 159 -15.00 1.37 12.66
C SER A 159 -14.02 2.36 12.02
N LEU A 160 -14.26 2.78 10.78
CA LEU A 160 -13.44 3.79 10.10
C LEU A 160 -13.48 5.15 10.79
N ASP A 161 -14.63 5.58 11.28
CA ASP A 161 -14.76 6.81 12.05
C ASP A 161 -14.04 6.73 13.40
N ASN A 162 -14.08 5.57 14.07
CA ASN A 162 -13.35 5.30 15.31
C ASN A 162 -11.83 5.33 15.08
N ILE A 163 -11.35 4.62 14.04
CA ILE A 163 -9.94 4.63 13.63
C ILE A 163 -9.50 6.08 13.33
N LYS A 164 -10.28 6.82 12.54
CA LYS A 164 -10.00 8.22 12.22
C LYS A 164 -9.86 9.08 13.49
N ALA A 165 -10.83 8.99 14.41
CA ALA A 165 -10.82 9.77 15.64
C ALA A 165 -9.60 9.44 16.52
N LEU A 166 -9.30 8.15 16.68
CA LEU A 166 -8.17 7.66 17.45
C LEU A 166 -6.83 8.12 16.85
N CYS A 167 -6.65 7.91 15.55
CA CYS A 167 -5.46 8.32 14.82
C CYS A 167 -5.23 9.83 14.91
N PHE A 168 -6.25 10.67 14.75
CA PHE A 168 -6.09 12.13 14.90
C PHE A 168 -5.78 12.55 16.34
N ARG A 169 -6.38 11.90 17.35
CA ARG A 169 -6.09 12.15 18.77
C ARG A 169 -4.60 11.91 19.05
N PHE A 170 -4.08 10.74 18.68
CA PHE A 170 -2.69 10.39 18.96
C PHE A 170 -1.69 11.09 18.04
N ALA A 171 -2.06 11.42 16.79
CA ALA A 171 -1.27 12.31 15.95
C ALA A 171 -1.08 13.68 16.62
N THR A 172 -2.14 14.26 17.17
CA THR A 172 -2.06 15.54 17.87
C THR A 172 -1.23 15.43 19.16
N GLN A 173 -1.45 14.39 19.96
CA GLN A 173 -0.73 14.18 21.23
C GLN A 173 0.76 13.87 21.04
N SER A 174 1.13 13.25 19.91
CA SER A 174 2.53 12.99 19.58
C SER A 174 3.37 14.26 19.48
N GLY A 175 2.73 15.40 19.17
CA GLY A 175 3.42 16.69 19.02
C GLY A 175 4.48 16.69 17.92
N ILE A 176 4.38 15.77 16.94
CA ILE A 176 5.36 15.63 15.86
C ILE A 176 5.45 16.95 15.10
N THR A 177 6.65 17.50 15.09
CA THR A 177 7.03 18.71 14.35
C THR A 177 8.22 18.38 13.47
N VAL A 178 8.47 19.20 12.45
CA VAL A 178 9.67 19.09 11.62
C VAL A 178 10.49 20.35 11.78
N SER A 179 11.72 20.17 12.22
CA SER A 179 12.75 21.20 12.33
C SER A 179 13.86 20.94 11.32
N ILE A 180 14.74 21.93 11.15
CA ILE A 180 15.94 21.72 10.37
C ILE A 180 16.78 20.60 10.99
N ASP A 181 16.92 20.52 12.32
CA ASP A 181 17.81 19.57 13.01
C ASP A 181 17.41 18.09 12.87
N ASP A 182 16.15 17.82 12.52
CA ASP A 182 15.66 16.47 12.23
C ASP A 182 16.26 15.90 10.93
N VAL A 183 16.65 16.79 10.01
CA VAL A 183 17.30 16.46 8.74
C VAL A 183 18.79 16.17 8.97
N ARG A 184 19.16 15.01 9.53
CA ARG A 184 20.58 14.72 9.75
C ARG A 184 21.28 14.23 8.48
N THR A 185 22.31 14.97 8.08
CA THR A 185 23.23 14.54 7.03
C THR A 185 24.20 13.52 7.61
N PRO A 186 24.40 12.36 6.95
CA PRO A 186 25.29 11.32 7.49
C PRO A 186 26.74 11.83 7.53
N PRO A 187 27.49 11.62 8.64
CA PRO A 187 28.86 12.10 8.78
C PRO A 187 29.81 11.48 7.74
N GLU A 188 29.50 10.26 7.30
CA GLU A 188 30.24 9.51 6.28
C GLU A 188 30.11 10.12 4.87
N LYS A 189 29.13 11.02 4.63
CA LYS A 189 28.86 11.61 3.31
C LYS A 189 30.12 12.16 2.65
N GLN A 190 30.90 12.95 3.37
CA GLN A 190 32.07 13.62 2.81
C GLN A 190 33.14 12.61 2.35
N ALA A 191 33.37 11.56 3.15
CA ALA A 191 34.31 10.50 2.81
C ALA A 191 33.86 9.70 1.58
N ILE A 192 32.56 9.39 1.48
CA ILE A 192 31.96 8.72 0.31
C ILE A 192 32.18 9.58 -0.95
N LEU A 193 31.84 10.87 -0.89
CA LEU A 193 31.98 11.78 -2.02
C LEU A 193 33.44 11.92 -2.47
N GLU A 194 34.40 12.03 -1.54
CA GLU A 194 35.82 12.12 -1.86
C GLU A 194 36.39 10.84 -2.49
N SER A 195 35.88 9.67 -2.10
CA SER A 195 36.28 8.41 -2.72
C SER A 195 35.84 8.35 -4.19
N HIS A 196 34.56 8.62 -4.46
CA HIS A 196 34.00 8.60 -5.81
C HIS A 196 34.53 9.72 -6.70
N GLU A 197 34.90 10.88 -6.12
CA GLU A 197 35.55 11.96 -6.84
C GLU A 197 36.94 11.57 -7.35
N LYS A 198 37.73 10.83 -6.55
CA LYS A 198 39.01 10.27 -7.00
C LYS A 198 38.83 9.27 -8.14
N ASP A 199 37.75 8.50 -8.13
CA ASP A 199 37.45 7.55 -9.20
C ASP A 199 37.02 8.25 -10.48
N ALA A 200 36.22 9.32 -10.38
CA ALA A 200 35.90 10.20 -11.52
C ALA A 200 37.17 10.85 -12.10
N ASP A 201 38.09 11.34 -11.26
CA ASP A 201 39.36 11.92 -11.69
C ASP A 201 40.26 10.90 -12.41
N LYS A 202 40.25 9.63 -11.98
CA LYS A 202 40.96 8.55 -12.69
C LYS A 202 40.39 8.35 -14.10
N VAL A 203 39.07 8.38 -14.25
CA VAL A 203 38.38 8.24 -15.54
C VAL A 203 38.71 9.42 -16.45
N GLU A 204 38.64 10.65 -15.94
CA GLU A 204 39.04 11.85 -16.69
C GLU A 204 40.53 11.82 -17.07
N GLY A 205 41.40 11.30 -16.18
CA GLY A 205 42.82 11.08 -16.47
C GLY A 205 43.09 10.00 -17.53
N GLN A 206 42.24 8.96 -17.63
CA GLN A 206 42.29 7.98 -18.73
C GLN A 206 41.86 8.60 -20.06
N PHE A 207 40.82 9.44 -20.03
CA PHE A 207 40.35 10.16 -21.21
C PHE A 207 41.41 11.12 -21.76
N LYS A 208 42.05 11.92 -20.89
CA LYS A 208 43.15 12.83 -21.29
C LYS A 208 44.36 12.11 -21.88
N ARG A 209 44.58 10.85 -21.52
CA ARG A 209 45.65 9.98 -22.07
C ARG A 209 45.23 9.24 -23.35
N GLY A 210 43.99 9.41 -23.81
CA GLY A 210 43.46 8.74 -25.00
C GLY A 210 43.20 7.24 -24.82
N ILE A 211 43.07 6.76 -23.58
CA ILE A 211 42.83 5.33 -23.28
C ILE A 211 41.36 4.96 -23.50
N ILE A 212 40.45 5.90 -23.24
CA ILE A 212 39.00 5.72 -23.37
C ILE A 212 38.39 6.81 -24.26
N THR A 213 37.25 6.50 -24.86
CA THR A 213 36.46 7.44 -25.65
C THR A 213 35.58 8.35 -24.77
N ASP A 214 35.04 9.43 -25.34
CA ASP A 214 34.15 10.36 -24.61
C ASP A 214 32.83 9.69 -24.17
N GLY A 215 32.29 8.79 -25.00
CA GLY A 215 31.10 8.01 -24.65
C GLY A 215 31.33 7.10 -23.44
N GLU A 216 32.45 6.36 -23.45
CA GLU A 216 32.84 5.49 -22.33
C GLU A 216 33.14 6.30 -21.06
N ARG A 217 33.78 7.48 -21.19
CA ARG A 217 33.98 8.40 -20.08
C ARG A 217 32.64 8.76 -19.43
N ARG A 218 31.69 9.25 -20.22
CA ARG A 218 30.38 9.69 -19.70
C ARG A 218 29.61 8.55 -19.05
N GLN A 219 29.65 7.36 -19.64
CA GLN A 219 28.98 6.18 -19.07
C GLN A 219 29.59 5.80 -17.71
N LYS A 220 30.92 5.76 -17.61
CA LYS A 220 31.62 5.47 -16.36
C LYS A 220 31.36 6.53 -15.29
N GLU A 221 31.38 7.81 -15.65
CA GLU A 221 31.05 8.91 -14.72
C GLU A 221 29.62 8.77 -14.19
N VAL A 222 28.65 8.45 -15.05
CA VAL A 222 27.27 8.21 -14.64
C VAL A 222 27.18 7.02 -13.68
N GLU A 223 27.88 5.93 -13.94
CA GLU A 223 27.91 4.75 -13.07
C GLU A 223 28.50 5.07 -11.69
N ILE A 224 29.66 5.73 -11.64
CA ILE A 224 30.33 6.14 -10.39
C ILE A 224 29.40 6.99 -9.54
N TRP A 225 28.79 8.02 -10.14
CA TRP A 225 27.91 8.92 -9.39
C TRP A 225 26.56 8.29 -9.03
N THR A 226 26.09 7.31 -9.79
CA THR A 226 24.92 6.51 -9.42
C THR A 226 25.22 5.69 -8.17
N ASN A 227 26.37 5.00 -8.15
CA ASN A 227 26.82 4.22 -6.99
C ASN A 227 27.03 5.10 -5.76
N ALA A 228 27.68 6.27 -5.92
CA ALA A 228 27.87 7.25 -4.85
C ALA A 228 26.53 7.70 -4.24
N THR A 229 25.54 7.96 -5.09
CA THR A 229 24.21 8.41 -4.64
C THR A 229 23.49 7.31 -3.84
N GLU A 230 23.67 6.05 -4.21
CA GLU A 230 23.10 4.90 -3.52
C GLU A 230 23.79 4.62 -2.17
N GLU A 231 25.12 4.77 -2.11
CA GLU A 231 25.89 4.63 -0.87
C GLU A 231 25.53 5.73 0.14
N VAL A 232 25.42 6.98 -0.31
CA VAL A 232 24.95 8.09 0.54
C VAL A 232 23.52 7.87 1.02
N ARG A 233 22.65 7.29 0.17
CA ARG A 233 21.27 6.94 0.55
C ARG A 233 21.26 5.91 1.69
N ALA A 234 22.05 4.84 1.56
CA ALA A 234 22.11 3.78 2.57
C ALA A 234 22.66 4.29 3.92
N ALA A 235 23.71 5.11 3.88
CA ALA A 235 24.27 5.74 5.08
C ALA A 235 23.25 6.66 5.78
N MET A 236 22.50 7.45 5.00
CA MET A 236 21.44 8.32 5.52
C MET A 236 20.29 7.51 6.16
N GLU A 237 19.84 6.44 5.52
CA GLU A 237 18.75 5.60 6.04
C GLU A 237 19.13 4.95 7.38
N LYS A 238 20.37 4.48 7.50
CA LYS A 238 20.90 3.95 8.76
C LYS A 238 20.93 5.00 9.87
N GLU A 239 21.38 6.21 9.55
CA GLU A 239 21.47 7.31 10.53
C GLU A 239 20.07 7.74 11.01
N LEU A 240 19.10 7.87 10.10
CA LEU A 240 17.72 8.22 10.43
C LEU A 240 17.06 7.16 11.33
N LYS A 241 17.25 5.88 11.02
CA LYS A 241 16.72 4.77 11.84
C LYS A 241 17.41 4.60 13.19
N SER A 242 18.62 5.11 13.34
CA SER A 242 19.34 5.04 14.63
C SER A 242 18.68 5.90 15.71
N GLN A 243 17.93 6.93 15.30
CA GLN A 243 17.18 7.79 16.21
C GLN A 243 15.75 7.30 16.35
N GLN A 244 15.45 6.86 17.56
CA GLN A 244 14.09 6.55 17.96
C GLN A 244 13.21 7.80 17.84
N PHE A 245 12.09 7.68 17.11
CA PHE A 245 11.11 8.75 16.86
C PHE A 245 11.67 10.00 16.13
N ASN A 246 12.59 9.84 15.18
CA ASN A 246 12.88 10.95 14.27
C ASN A 246 11.61 11.29 13.44
N PRO A 247 11.10 12.54 13.44
CA PRO A 247 9.88 12.91 12.72
C PRO A 247 9.89 12.56 11.23
N ILE A 248 11.02 12.74 10.55
CA ILE A 248 11.16 12.46 9.11
C ILE A 248 11.14 10.97 8.85
N GLU A 249 11.82 10.20 9.71
CA GLU A 249 11.79 8.74 9.66
C GLU A 249 10.36 8.25 9.87
N MET A 250 9.64 8.76 10.87
CA MET A 250 8.26 8.36 11.12
C MET A 250 7.33 8.66 9.93
N MET A 251 7.46 9.83 9.28
CA MET A 251 6.64 10.18 8.11
C MET A 251 6.87 9.26 6.92
N VAL A 252 8.12 8.89 6.64
CA VAL A 252 8.50 8.09 5.48
C VAL A 252 8.40 6.59 5.77
N GLY A 253 8.82 6.15 6.96
CA GLY A 253 8.80 4.78 7.46
C GLY A 253 7.38 4.24 7.66
N SER A 254 6.46 5.09 8.13
CA SER A 254 5.02 4.76 8.16
C SER A 254 4.37 4.76 6.77
N GLY A 255 5.01 5.37 5.77
CA GLY A 255 4.45 5.57 4.44
C GLY A 255 3.34 6.64 4.39
N ALA A 256 3.16 7.41 5.46
CA ALA A 256 2.17 8.47 5.54
C ALA A 256 2.42 9.59 4.52
N ARG A 257 3.64 10.08 4.47
CA ARG A 257 4.03 11.19 3.59
C ARG A 257 5.52 11.15 3.28
N GLY A 258 5.82 11.36 2.00
CA GLY A 258 7.19 11.43 1.52
C GLY A 258 7.72 10.09 1.04
N ASN A 259 8.85 10.15 0.33
CA ASN A 259 9.58 8.99 -0.16
C ASN A 259 11.04 9.13 0.30
N MET A 260 11.72 8.01 0.56
CA MET A 260 13.16 7.98 0.84
C MET A 260 13.98 8.74 -0.21
N MET A 261 13.55 8.73 -1.47
CA MET A 261 14.16 9.53 -2.54
C MET A 261 14.07 11.04 -2.31
N GLN A 262 12.99 11.52 -1.70
CA GLN A 262 12.83 12.93 -1.33
C GLN A 262 13.69 13.26 -0.11
N VAL A 263 13.70 12.40 0.90
CA VAL A 263 14.56 12.56 2.09
C VAL A 263 16.03 12.64 1.68
N ARG A 264 16.45 11.80 0.73
CA ARG A 264 17.80 11.84 0.12
C ARG A 264 18.14 13.21 -0.47
N GLN A 265 17.19 13.88 -1.12
CA GLN A 265 17.44 15.23 -1.68
C GLN A 265 17.57 16.31 -0.60
N ILE A 266 16.95 16.11 0.57
CA ILE A 266 16.99 17.07 1.68
C ILE A 266 18.26 16.89 2.51
N ALA A 267 18.60 15.65 2.88
CA ALA A 267 19.67 15.34 3.83
C ALA A 267 20.95 14.74 3.20
N GLY A 268 20.82 14.02 2.08
CA GLY A 268 21.90 13.29 1.43
C GLY A 268 22.59 14.13 0.35
N MET A 269 22.25 13.83 -0.91
CA MET A 269 22.66 14.58 -2.09
C MET A 269 21.57 14.47 -3.16
N ARG A 270 21.49 15.43 -4.08
CA ARG A 270 20.52 15.36 -5.18
C ARG A 270 20.93 14.35 -6.25
N GLY A 271 22.23 14.26 -6.55
CA GLY A 271 22.77 13.31 -7.52
C GLY A 271 22.73 13.81 -8.96
N LEU A 272 22.64 12.89 -9.91
CA LEU A 272 22.62 13.19 -11.34
C LEU A 272 21.26 13.75 -11.78
N VAL A 273 21.29 14.67 -12.75
CA VAL A 273 20.11 15.28 -13.35
C VAL A 273 20.08 14.99 -14.85
N ALA A 274 18.89 14.65 -15.36
CA ALA A 274 18.68 14.47 -16.78
C ALA A 274 18.44 15.80 -17.49
N ASN A 275 19.00 15.94 -18.68
CA ASN A 275 18.66 17.03 -19.59
C ASN A 275 17.24 16.83 -20.18
N PRO A 276 16.66 17.83 -20.88
CA PRO A 276 15.34 17.67 -21.50
C PRO A 276 15.25 16.55 -22.55
N ARG A 277 16.37 16.09 -23.11
CA ARG A 277 16.43 14.96 -24.05
C ARG A 277 16.44 13.59 -23.34
N GLY A 278 16.70 13.56 -22.03
CA GLY A 278 16.81 12.34 -21.22
C GLY A 278 18.24 11.91 -20.91
N ASP A 279 19.26 12.58 -21.45
CA ASP A 279 20.65 12.23 -21.16
C ASP A 279 21.06 12.73 -19.78
N MET A 280 21.73 11.86 -19.01
CA MET A 280 22.28 12.21 -17.70
C MET A 280 23.47 13.17 -17.86
N ILE A 281 23.45 14.29 -17.14
CA ILE A 281 24.55 15.25 -17.12
C ILE A 281 25.65 14.66 -16.22
N PRO A 282 26.88 14.44 -16.72
CA PRO A 282 27.95 13.73 -15.98
C PRO A 282 28.50 14.50 -14.77
N ARG A 283 27.96 15.69 -14.48
CA ARG A 283 28.28 16.45 -13.27
C ARG A 283 27.11 16.34 -12.29
N PRO A 284 27.28 15.65 -11.15
CA PRO A 284 26.23 15.53 -10.14
C PRO A 284 26.07 16.84 -9.36
N ILE A 285 24.93 16.95 -8.68
CA ILE A 285 24.72 17.94 -7.61
C ILE A 285 25.07 17.26 -6.29
N LYS A 286 26.17 17.71 -5.68
CA LYS A 286 26.71 17.13 -4.44
C LYS A 286 26.00 17.68 -3.20
N ALA A 287 25.56 18.93 -3.29
CA ALA A 287 24.79 19.57 -2.25
C ALA A 287 23.39 18.95 -2.08
N ASN A 288 22.80 19.19 -0.91
CA ASN A 288 21.41 18.87 -0.60
C ASN A 288 20.64 20.17 -0.26
N PHE A 289 19.32 20.06 -0.05
CA PHE A 289 18.52 21.25 0.28
C PHE A 289 18.81 21.84 1.67
N ARG A 290 19.32 21.05 2.62
CA ARG A 290 19.75 21.55 3.94
C ARG A 290 20.97 22.48 3.81
N GLU A 291 21.95 22.09 3.02
CA GLU A 291 23.21 22.81 2.79
C GLU A 291 23.03 24.00 1.84
N GLY A 292 22.03 23.90 0.95
CA GLY A 292 21.79 24.86 -0.11
C GLY A 292 22.58 24.54 -1.38
N LEU A 293 22.02 24.91 -2.54
CA LEU A 293 22.64 24.65 -3.84
C LEU A 293 23.41 25.88 -4.33
N SER A 294 24.55 25.65 -4.97
CA SER A 294 25.23 26.71 -5.72
C SER A 294 24.41 27.14 -6.95
N MET A 295 24.71 28.34 -7.48
CA MET A 295 24.01 28.88 -8.65
C MET A 295 24.06 27.92 -9.87
N LEU A 296 25.21 27.28 -10.11
CA LEU A 296 25.37 26.33 -11.21
C LEU A 296 24.59 25.05 -10.98
N GLU A 297 24.62 24.48 -9.77
CA GLU A 297 23.85 23.28 -9.42
C GLU A 297 22.34 23.54 -9.53
N TYR A 298 21.88 24.70 -9.05
CA TYR A 298 20.48 25.09 -9.19
C TYR A 298 20.09 25.25 -10.66
N PHE A 299 20.92 25.92 -11.46
CA PHE A 299 20.68 26.09 -12.89
C PHE A 299 20.56 24.73 -13.62
N ILE A 300 21.46 23.79 -13.33
CA ILE A 300 21.45 22.43 -13.91
C ILE A 300 20.17 21.66 -13.54
N ALA A 301 19.59 21.91 -12.37
CA ALA A 301 18.35 21.27 -11.93
C ALA A 301 17.08 21.81 -12.62
N THR A 302 17.11 23.04 -13.15
CA THR A 302 15.91 23.71 -13.69
C THR A 302 15.28 23.07 -14.94
N PRO A 303 16.04 22.58 -15.95
CA PRO A 303 15.42 22.08 -17.18
C PRO A 303 14.60 20.83 -16.94
N GLY A 304 15.07 19.94 -16.07
CA GLY A 304 14.34 18.73 -15.68
C GLY A 304 13.04 19.04 -14.94
N ALA A 305 13.08 19.97 -13.97
CA ALA A 305 11.89 20.41 -13.24
C ALA A 305 10.86 21.07 -14.17
N ARG A 306 11.30 21.94 -15.08
CA ARG A 306 10.42 22.59 -16.05
C ARG A 306 9.78 21.60 -17.01
N LYS A 307 10.55 20.63 -17.52
CA LYS A 307 10.02 19.58 -18.39
C LYS A 307 8.91 18.79 -17.69
N GLY A 308 9.14 18.38 -16.43
CA GLY A 308 8.12 17.67 -15.66
C GLY A 308 6.81 18.46 -15.53
N LEU A 309 6.88 19.75 -15.20
CA LEU A 309 5.69 20.61 -15.10
C LEU A 309 4.95 20.77 -16.42
N VAL A 310 5.69 20.94 -17.53
CA VAL A 310 5.10 21.06 -18.87
C VAL A 310 4.46 19.74 -19.30
N ASP A 311 5.13 18.61 -19.08
CA ASP A 311 4.62 17.28 -19.45
C ASP A 311 3.33 16.95 -18.68
N THR A 312 3.25 17.28 -17.38
CA THR A 312 2.02 17.11 -16.59
C THR A 312 0.86 17.95 -17.16
N ALA A 313 1.12 19.21 -17.52
CA ALA A 313 0.10 20.08 -18.09
C ALA A 313 -0.40 19.60 -19.46
N LEU A 314 0.50 19.10 -20.32
CA LEU A 314 0.14 18.58 -21.65
C LEU A 314 -0.66 17.27 -21.54
N ARG A 315 -0.23 16.34 -20.68
CA ARG A 315 -0.88 15.02 -20.53
C ARG A 315 -2.30 15.08 -19.99
N THR A 316 -2.64 16.14 -19.25
CA THR A 316 -3.99 16.32 -18.68
C THR A 316 -5.07 16.33 -19.78
N ALA A 317 -4.79 16.93 -20.94
CA ALA A 317 -5.72 16.95 -22.07
C ALA A 317 -5.84 15.56 -22.74
N ASP A 318 -4.73 14.84 -22.87
CA ASP A 318 -4.70 13.52 -23.51
C ASP A 318 -5.46 12.46 -22.70
N SER A 319 -5.31 12.44 -21.37
CA SER A 319 -6.04 11.52 -20.49
C SER A 319 -7.56 11.74 -20.57
N GLY A 320 -8.01 13.00 -20.55
CA GLY A 320 -9.42 13.33 -20.70
C GLY A 320 -9.97 12.95 -22.09
N TYR A 321 -9.16 13.14 -23.14
CA TYR A 321 -9.54 12.75 -24.50
C TYR A 321 -9.68 11.24 -24.67
N LEU A 322 -8.74 10.47 -24.11
CA LEU A 322 -8.80 9.00 -24.11
C LEU A 322 -10.06 8.51 -23.39
N THR A 323 -10.31 9.02 -22.17
CA THR A 323 -11.48 8.65 -21.38
C THR A 323 -12.76 8.90 -22.16
N ARG A 324 -12.89 10.07 -22.80
CA ARG A 324 -14.05 10.40 -23.64
C ARG A 324 -14.24 9.39 -24.77
N ARG A 325 -13.18 9.06 -25.52
CA ARG A 325 -13.26 8.08 -26.61
C ARG A 325 -13.67 6.69 -26.12
N LEU A 326 -13.18 6.27 -24.96
CA LEU A 326 -13.55 4.99 -24.37
C LEU A 326 -15.02 4.97 -23.97
N VAL A 327 -15.52 6.07 -23.37
CA VAL A 327 -16.94 6.21 -23.03
C VAL A 327 -17.80 6.18 -24.30
N ASP A 328 -17.42 6.94 -25.34
CA ASP A 328 -18.18 7.01 -26.61
C ASP A 328 -18.35 5.63 -27.25
N VAL A 329 -17.37 4.72 -27.11
CA VAL A 329 -17.43 3.36 -27.66
C VAL A 329 -18.22 2.40 -26.77
N ALA A 330 -18.13 2.55 -25.44
CA ALA A 330 -18.67 1.58 -24.48
C ALA A 330 -19.99 2.02 -23.83
N GLN A 331 -20.51 3.22 -24.09
CA GLN A 331 -21.65 3.79 -23.36
C GLN A 331 -22.92 2.92 -23.41
N GLU A 332 -23.15 2.19 -24.50
CA GLU A 332 -24.34 1.33 -24.65
C GLU A 332 -24.19 -0.07 -24.01
N LEU A 333 -23.02 -0.37 -23.43
CA LEU A 333 -22.74 -1.66 -22.81
C LEU A 333 -23.31 -1.70 -21.38
N ILE A 334 -24.48 -2.33 -21.24
CA ILE A 334 -25.25 -2.45 -20.00
C ILE A 334 -25.50 -3.95 -19.71
N VAL A 335 -25.56 -4.32 -18.43
CA VAL A 335 -25.98 -5.67 -18.04
C VAL A 335 -27.50 -5.81 -18.19
N ARG A 336 -27.96 -6.69 -19.08
CA ARG A 336 -29.40 -6.80 -19.42
C ARG A 336 -30.06 -8.12 -19.04
N GLU A 337 -29.27 -9.17 -18.85
CA GLU A 337 -29.77 -10.50 -18.54
C GLU A 337 -28.88 -11.20 -17.50
N GLN A 338 -29.43 -12.16 -16.76
CA GLN A 338 -28.69 -12.83 -15.69
C GLN A 338 -27.66 -13.83 -16.25
N ASP A 339 -28.05 -14.63 -17.24
CA ASP A 339 -27.21 -15.70 -17.80
C ASP A 339 -27.54 -15.97 -19.27
N CYS A 340 -26.60 -15.67 -20.17
CA CYS A 340 -26.75 -15.90 -21.61
C CYS A 340 -26.73 -17.39 -22.02
N ALA A 341 -26.43 -18.29 -21.09
CA ALA A 341 -26.31 -19.73 -21.34
C ALA A 341 -27.29 -20.56 -20.49
N ALA A 342 -28.33 -19.93 -19.95
CA ALA A 342 -29.36 -20.61 -19.16
C ALA A 342 -30.04 -21.75 -19.94
N ASP A 343 -30.12 -21.63 -21.27
CA ASP A 343 -30.73 -22.61 -22.17
C ASP A 343 -29.82 -23.82 -22.48
N GLY A 344 -28.64 -23.91 -21.85
CA GLY A 344 -27.67 -24.99 -22.07
C GLY A 344 -26.74 -24.75 -23.27
N THR A 345 -26.72 -23.53 -23.81
CA THR A 345 -25.88 -23.15 -24.94
C THR A 345 -24.40 -23.23 -24.58
N ALA A 346 -23.61 -23.96 -25.38
CA ALA A 346 -22.18 -24.09 -25.14
C ALA A 346 -21.47 -22.73 -25.29
N MET A 347 -20.93 -22.22 -24.20
CA MET A 347 -20.17 -20.98 -24.20
C MET A 347 -18.70 -21.19 -24.54
N ARG A 348 -18.14 -20.23 -25.27
CA ARG A 348 -16.70 -20.15 -25.46
C ARG A 348 -16.10 -19.46 -24.24
N GLY A 349 -15.24 -20.17 -23.52
CA GLY A 349 -14.47 -19.58 -22.40
C GLY A 349 -13.12 -19.04 -22.82
N LEU A 350 -12.55 -18.17 -21.97
CA LEU A 350 -11.13 -17.85 -22.01
C LEU A 350 -10.37 -18.75 -21.05
N TRP A 351 -9.22 -19.25 -21.49
CA TRP A 351 -8.27 -19.94 -20.62
C TRP A 351 -7.42 -18.91 -19.88
N VAL A 352 -7.37 -19.04 -18.56
CA VAL A 352 -6.43 -18.31 -17.70
C VAL A 352 -5.33 -19.31 -17.36
N ASP A 353 -4.19 -19.18 -18.06
CA ASP A 353 -3.00 -19.97 -17.81
C ASP A 353 -2.14 -19.39 -16.66
N ASP A 354 -1.20 -20.18 -16.15
CA ASP A 354 -0.29 -19.84 -15.05
C ASP A 354 -1.05 -19.56 -13.73
N VAL A 355 -2.00 -20.43 -13.37
CA VAL A 355 -2.65 -20.42 -12.04
C VAL A 355 -1.69 -21.01 -11.02
N VAL A 356 -0.67 -20.22 -10.68
CA VAL A 356 0.40 -20.60 -9.74
C VAL A 356 0.68 -19.45 -8.78
N PRO A 357 1.21 -19.73 -7.58
CA PRO A 357 1.63 -18.69 -6.66
C PRO A 357 2.74 -17.82 -7.27
N ASP A 358 2.75 -16.54 -6.88
CA ASP A 358 3.80 -15.61 -7.27
C ASP A 358 5.17 -16.15 -6.84
N GLN A 359 6.10 -16.22 -7.79
CA GLN A 359 7.48 -16.64 -7.55
C GLN A 359 8.42 -15.43 -7.53
N ALA A 360 9.58 -15.58 -6.89
CA ALA A 360 10.61 -14.54 -6.89
C ALA A 360 11.03 -14.20 -8.33
N GLY A 361 10.59 -13.03 -8.83
CA GLY A 361 10.88 -12.53 -10.18
C GLY A 361 9.80 -12.79 -11.23
N LYS A 362 8.74 -13.57 -10.95
CA LYS A 362 7.60 -13.78 -11.85
C LYS A 362 6.28 -13.66 -11.08
N ARG A 363 5.51 -12.62 -11.37
CA ARG A 363 4.15 -12.43 -10.83
C ARG A 363 3.10 -12.98 -11.80
N SER A 364 2.20 -13.83 -11.32
CA SER A 364 1.10 -14.42 -12.10
C SER A 364 -0.13 -13.50 -12.16
N TYR A 365 -0.21 -12.50 -11.27
CA TYR A 365 -1.28 -11.49 -11.20
C TYR A 365 -2.69 -12.11 -11.15
N LEU A 366 -2.86 -13.21 -10.41
CA LEU A 366 -4.11 -13.95 -10.34
C LEU A 366 -5.27 -13.12 -9.78
N GLU A 367 -5.00 -12.27 -8.78
CA GLU A 367 -5.96 -11.29 -8.24
C GLU A 367 -6.58 -10.39 -9.32
N THR A 368 -5.85 -10.09 -10.40
CA THR A 368 -6.37 -9.23 -11.49
C THR A 368 -6.99 -10.05 -12.62
N ARG A 369 -6.52 -11.30 -12.80
CA ARG A 369 -6.88 -12.13 -13.96
C ARG A 369 -8.05 -13.07 -13.70
N LEU A 370 -8.23 -13.53 -12.46
CA LEU A 370 -9.16 -14.61 -12.11
C LEU A 370 -10.20 -14.19 -11.07
N PHE A 371 -9.84 -13.34 -10.10
CA PHE A 371 -10.78 -12.83 -9.09
C PHE A 371 -12.03 -12.20 -9.70
N GLY A 372 -13.19 -12.50 -9.10
CA GLY A 372 -14.49 -12.00 -9.52
C GLY A 372 -15.04 -12.60 -10.81
N ARG A 373 -14.31 -13.51 -11.48
CA ARG A 373 -14.78 -14.17 -12.70
C ARG A 373 -15.54 -15.46 -12.38
N THR A 374 -16.41 -15.86 -13.30
CA THR A 374 -17.20 -17.08 -13.16
C THR A 374 -16.58 -18.25 -13.91
N LEU A 375 -16.49 -19.42 -13.27
CA LEU A 375 -16.00 -20.66 -13.87
C LEU A 375 -16.99 -21.20 -14.92
N ILE A 376 -16.46 -21.77 -16.01
CA ILE A 376 -17.28 -22.40 -17.06
C ILE A 376 -17.49 -23.90 -16.83
N GLU A 377 -16.48 -24.56 -16.27
CA GLU A 377 -16.45 -26.00 -16.07
C GLU A 377 -16.16 -26.32 -14.61
N ASP A 378 -16.56 -27.52 -14.20
CA ASP A 378 -16.27 -28.02 -12.86
C ASP A 378 -14.76 -28.19 -12.71
N VAL A 379 -14.19 -27.57 -11.68
CA VAL A 379 -12.76 -27.68 -11.36
C VAL A 379 -12.62 -28.53 -10.12
N GLY A 380 -12.10 -29.74 -10.28
CA GLY A 380 -11.72 -30.60 -9.16
C GLY A 380 -10.37 -30.18 -8.62
N LEU A 381 -10.31 -29.96 -7.32
CA LEU A 381 -9.08 -29.73 -6.55
C LEU A 381 -8.51 -31.08 -6.06
N ALA A 382 -7.22 -31.13 -5.80
CA ALA A 382 -6.48 -32.30 -5.35
C ALA A 382 -6.92 -32.79 -3.95
N ASP A 383 -7.55 -31.94 -3.15
CA ASP A 383 -8.16 -32.25 -1.85
C ASP A 383 -9.50 -33.02 -1.97
N GLY A 384 -10.03 -33.15 -3.20
CA GLY A 384 -11.32 -33.76 -3.49
C GLY A 384 -12.50 -32.78 -3.49
N THR A 385 -12.27 -31.50 -3.22
CA THR A 385 -13.28 -30.44 -3.35
C THR A 385 -13.50 -30.14 -4.83
N VAL A 386 -14.77 -29.99 -5.25
CA VAL A 386 -15.11 -29.63 -6.64
C VAL A 386 -15.77 -28.26 -6.64
N LEU A 387 -15.13 -27.30 -7.30
CA LEU A 387 -15.73 -26.01 -7.61
C LEU A 387 -16.63 -26.18 -8.82
N ALA A 388 -17.95 -26.08 -8.62
CA ALA A 388 -18.92 -26.29 -9.67
C ALA A 388 -18.84 -25.20 -10.77
N ALA A 389 -19.21 -25.56 -11.99
CA ALA A 389 -19.41 -24.65 -13.09
C ALA A 389 -20.43 -23.57 -12.70
N GLY A 390 -20.13 -22.31 -13.00
CA GLY A 390 -20.95 -21.18 -12.60
C GLY A 390 -20.61 -20.58 -11.24
N THR A 391 -19.64 -21.14 -10.51
CA THR A 391 -19.12 -20.53 -9.28
C THR A 391 -18.34 -19.25 -9.62
N GLU A 392 -18.59 -18.17 -8.88
CA GLU A 392 -17.81 -16.93 -8.94
C GLU A 392 -16.58 -17.08 -8.05
N VAL A 393 -15.41 -16.74 -8.57
CA VAL A 393 -14.15 -16.85 -7.83
C VAL A 393 -14.04 -15.68 -6.84
N GLY A 394 -14.18 -15.96 -5.55
CA GLY A 394 -13.85 -15.07 -4.44
C GLY A 394 -12.41 -15.22 -3.97
N ASP A 395 -12.12 -14.78 -2.74
CA ASP A 395 -10.79 -14.87 -2.14
C ASP A 395 -10.45 -16.33 -1.79
N ASP A 396 -11.35 -17.03 -1.09
CA ASP A 396 -11.18 -18.43 -0.70
C ASP A 396 -11.00 -19.37 -1.91
N GLU A 397 -11.83 -19.21 -2.96
CA GLU A 397 -11.70 -20.02 -4.16
C GLU A 397 -10.43 -19.68 -4.96
N LEU A 398 -9.99 -18.41 -4.95
CA LEU A 398 -8.76 -18.01 -5.61
C LEU A 398 -7.54 -18.63 -4.94
N GLU A 399 -7.50 -18.62 -3.60
CA GLU A 399 -6.43 -19.25 -2.81
C GLU A 399 -6.40 -20.76 -3.03
N ALA A 400 -7.56 -21.43 -2.96
CA ALA A 400 -7.66 -22.86 -3.24
C ALA A 400 -7.16 -23.22 -4.65
N LEU A 401 -7.57 -22.47 -5.68
CA LEU A 401 -7.13 -22.68 -7.06
C LEU A 401 -5.63 -22.39 -7.26
N ARG A 402 -5.09 -21.42 -6.52
CA ARG A 402 -3.69 -20.99 -6.62
C ARG A 402 -2.74 -22.00 -5.97
N ASP A 403 -3.10 -22.53 -4.82
CA ASP A 403 -2.21 -23.37 -4.01
C ASP A 403 -2.26 -24.85 -4.43
N ASP A 404 -3.22 -25.22 -5.30
CA ASP A 404 -3.33 -26.55 -5.86
C ASP A 404 -2.27 -26.81 -6.97
N PRO A 405 -1.38 -27.80 -6.81
CA PRO A 405 -0.36 -28.11 -7.81
C PRO A 405 -0.90 -28.78 -9.09
N GLU A 406 -2.12 -29.34 -9.09
CA GLU A 406 -2.72 -29.99 -10.27
C GLU A 406 -3.36 -28.99 -11.22
N ILE A 407 -3.71 -27.79 -10.74
CA ILE A 407 -4.39 -26.76 -11.50
C ILE A 407 -3.36 -25.83 -12.14
N THR A 408 -3.18 -25.97 -13.45
CA THR A 408 -2.25 -25.11 -14.23
C THR A 408 -2.97 -24.02 -15.02
N ARG A 409 -4.22 -24.28 -15.40
CA ARG A 409 -5.07 -23.34 -16.13
C ARG A 409 -6.53 -23.57 -15.79
N VAL A 410 -7.31 -22.49 -15.80
CA VAL A 410 -8.74 -22.52 -15.49
C VAL A 410 -9.51 -21.82 -16.62
N ARG A 411 -10.72 -22.30 -16.91
CA ARG A 411 -11.57 -21.71 -17.94
C ARG A 411 -12.68 -20.86 -17.34
N VAL A 412 -12.70 -19.59 -17.73
CA VAL A 412 -13.63 -18.59 -17.17
C VAL A 412 -14.53 -17.97 -18.24
N ARG A 413 -15.69 -17.49 -17.81
CA ARG A 413 -16.57 -16.65 -18.61
C ARG A 413 -15.90 -15.30 -18.86
N SER A 414 -16.23 -14.70 -20.00
CA SER A 414 -15.70 -13.41 -20.42
C SER A 414 -16.79 -12.62 -21.12
N VAL A 415 -16.74 -11.31 -20.96
CA VAL A 415 -17.59 -10.37 -21.70
C VAL A 415 -17.39 -10.47 -23.21
N LEU A 416 -16.20 -10.86 -23.67
CA LEU A 416 -15.88 -11.00 -25.10
C LEU A 416 -16.56 -12.21 -25.77
N THR A 417 -16.92 -13.21 -24.98
CA THR A 417 -17.53 -14.46 -25.47
C THR A 417 -18.97 -14.62 -25.02
N CYS A 418 -19.55 -13.54 -24.47
CA CYS A 418 -20.95 -13.45 -24.12
C CYS A 418 -21.83 -13.62 -25.36
N GLN A 419 -22.96 -14.31 -25.20
CA GLN A 419 -23.93 -14.58 -26.27
C GLN A 419 -25.21 -13.75 -26.12
N ALA A 420 -25.20 -12.74 -25.23
CA ALA A 420 -26.33 -11.80 -25.08
C ALA A 420 -26.52 -11.00 -26.37
N ASP A 421 -27.76 -10.89 -26.86
CA ASP A 421 -28.07 -10.15 -28.10
C ASP A 421 -27.82 -8.65 -27.97
N GLN A 422 -28.10 -8.07 -26.79
CA GLN A 422 -27.88 -6.66 -26.49
C GLN A 422 -27.28 -6.52 -25.09
N GLY A 423 -26.09 -5.92 -25.01
CA GLY A 423 -25.38 -5.73 -23.74
C GLY A 423 -24.59 -6.95 -23.31
N VAL A 424 -24.55 -7.21 -22.01
CA VAL A 424 -23.77 -8.32 -21.43
C VAL A 424 -24.61 -9.05 -20.38
N CYS A 425 -24.31 -10.33 -20.17
CA CYS A 425 -24.91 -11.14 -19.11
C CYS A 425 -24.19 -10.95 -17.77
N ALA A 426 -24.93 -11.00 -16.65
CA ALA A 426 -24.37 -10.79 -15.31
C ALA A 426 -23.26 -11.80 -14.99
N LYS A 427 -23.48 -13.10 -15.24
CA LYS A 427 -22.45 -14.14 -15.03
C LYS A 427 -21.25 -14.05 -15.99
N CYS A 428 -21.38 -13.38 -17.12
CA CYS A 428 -20.30 -13.21 -18.10
C CYS A 428 -19.34 -12.11 -17.68
N TYR A 429 -19.90 -11.10 -16.99
CA TYR A 429 -19.16 -10.03 -16.34
C TYR A 429 -18.57 -10.52 -15.02
N GLY A 430 -19.38 -11.17 -14.18
CA GLY A 430 -19.02 -11.71 -12.87
C GLY A 430 -19.35 -10.74 -11.73
N ARG A 431 -18.42 -10.62 -10.79
CA ARG A 431 -18.55 -9.83 -9.57
C ARG A 431 -18.36 -8.34 -9.85
N SER A 432 -19.23 -7.50 -9.28
CA SER A 432 -19.01 -6.06 -9.19
C SER A 432 -17.94 -5.78 -8.16
N LEU A 433 -16.81 -5.21 -8.60
CA LEU A 433 -15.69 -4.88 -7.73
C LEU A 433 -16.04 -3.77 -6.72
N ALA A 434 -17.03 -2.93 -7.01
CA ALA A 434 -17.46 -1.86 -6.12
C ALA A 434 -18.32 -2.35 -4.94
N THR A 435 -19.10 -3.42 -5.14
CA THR A 435 -20.04 -3.92 -4.12
C THR A 435 -19.62 -5.25 -3.51
N GLY A 436 -18.65 -5.94 -4.11
CA GLY A 436 -18.23 -7.27 -3.68
C GLY A 436 -19.33 -8.32 -3.89
N ARG A 437 -20.32 -8.07 -4.75
CA ARG A 437 -21.41 -9.01 -5.07
C ARG A 437 -21.50 -9.20 -6.58
N THR A 438 -22.22 -10.22 -7.04
CA THR A 438 -22.58 -10.35 -8.46
C THR A 438 -23.16 -9.05 -8.99
N ILE A 439 -22.77 -8.66 -10.20
CA ILE A 439 -23.24 -7.44 -10.86
C ILE A 439 -24.78 -7.41 -10.98
N GLU A 440 -25.40 -6.26 -10.73
CA GLU A 440 -26.85 -6.11 -10.80
C GLU A 440 -27.33 -5.82 -12.22
N LEU A 441 -28.59 -6.18 -12.51
CA LEU A 441 -29.21 -5.90 -13.80
C LEU A 441 -29.45 -4.39 -13.95
N GLY A 442 -29.10 -3.85 -15.13
CA GLY A 442 -29.21 -2.43 -15.44
C GLY A 442 -27.93 -1.63 -15.19
N GLU A 443 -26.87 -2.24 -14.66
CA GLU A 443 -25.61 -1.54 -14.39
C GLU A 443 -24.85 -1.21 -15.68
N ALA A 444 -24.41 0.05 -15.81
CA ALA A 444 -23.75 0.58 -17.00
C ALA A 444 -22.24 0.29 -17.00
N VAL A 445 -21.89 -1.00 -17.13
CA VAL A 445 -20.51 -1.51 -17.03
C VAL A 445 -19.55 -0.89 -18.04
N GLY A 446 -20.02 -0.47 -19.22
CA GLY A 446 -19.17 0.17 -20.22
C GLY A 446 -18.65 1.54 -19.81
N VAL A 447 -19.48 2.36 -19.16
CA VAL A 447 -19.07 3.68 -18.65
C VAL A 447 -18.09 3.51 -17.50
N ILE A 448 -18.37 2.58 -16.57
CA ILE A 448 -17.50 2.26 -15.45
C ILE A 448 -16.13 1.79 -15.94
N ALA A 449 -16.10 0.87 -16.92
CA ALA A 449 -14.85 0.37 -17.50
C ALA A 449 -14.04 1.47 -18.19
N ALA A 450 -14.69 2.32 -18.99
CA ALA A 450 -14.03 3.43 -19.68
C ALA A 450 -13.39 4.43 -18.71
N GLN A 451 -14.10 4.80 -17.64
CA GLN A 451 -13.57 5.67 -16.60
C GLN A 451 -12.44 5.00 -15.80
N SER A 452 -12.59 3.72 -15.48
CA SER A 452 -11.58 2.96 -14.73
C SER A 452 -10.25 2.80 -15.49
N ILE A 453 -10.28 2.87 -16.83
CA ILE A 453 -9.06 2.85 -17.67
C ILE A 453 -8.49 4.26 -17.85
N GLY A 454 -9.35 5.28 -17.91
CA GLY A 454 -8.94 6.64 -18.24
C GLY A 454 -8.54 7.52 -17.04
N GLU A 455 -8.96 7.15 -15.83
CA GLU A 455 -8.62 7.87 -14.58
C GLU A 455 -7.17 7.67 -14.13
N PRO A 456 -6.60 6.45 -14.14
CA PRO A 456 -5.18 6.23 -13.83
C PRO A 456 -4.24 6.86 -14.87
#